data_AF-A0A3C0G902-F1
#
_entry.id   AF-A0A3C0G902-F1
#
_cell.length_a   1.000
_cell.length_b   1.000
_cell.length_c   1.000
_cell.angle_alpha   90.00
_cell.angle_beta   90.00
_cell.angle_gamma   90.00
#
_symmetry.space_group_name_H-M   'P 1'
#
loop_
_entity.id
_entity.type
_entity.pdbx_description
1 polymer ?
#
loop_
_entity_poly.entity_id
_entity_poly.type
_entity_poly.pdbx_seq_one_letter_code
_entity_poly.pdbx_strand_id
1 'polypeptide(L)'
;MIFGKNLKEYLEDPLSDWSIQDLETWDDKIIEIAKKYDLDWFPINSEICDYYDMIGSMVYHGMPSHYGHWSYGKSFERTHLNYNFGMTGLPYELIINSNPSIAYLMKENPLYLQILIMAHCIGHSDFFKNSRIFSKTRPEDIVTRFRSAKKRVQKYSEDPGIGLEA
;
A
#
# COMPACT_ATOMS: atom_id res chain seq x y z
N MET A 1 5.86 -5.53 15.69
CA MET A 1 5.23 -4.26 16.11
C MET A 1 5.05 -3.42 14.86
N ILE A 2 3.90 -3.56 14.19
CA ILE A 2 3.55 -2.72 13.04
C ILE A 2 2.88 -1.48 13.65
N PHE A 3 3.49 -0.31 13.49
CA PHE A 3 2.98 1.00 13.93
C PHE A 3 2.37 1.08 15.36
N GLY A 4 2.98 0.42 16.34
CA GLY A 4 2.66 0.66 17.76
C GLY A 4 1.33 0.07 18.27
N LYS A 5 0.54 -0.62 17.45
CA LYS A 5 -0.60 -1.43 17.90
C LYS A 5 -0.24 -2.90 18.07
N ASN A 6 -0.88 -3.57 19.03
CA ASN A 6 -0.64 -4.97 19.34
C ASN A 6 -1.34 -5.86 18.29
N LEU A 7 -0.68 -6.90 17.79
CA LEU A 7 -1.25 -7.82 16.77
C LEU A 7 -2.60 -8.41 17.21
N LYS A 8 -2.83 -8.54 18.52
CA LYS A 8 -4.11 -8.99 19.11
C LYS A 8 -5.28 -8.03 18.85
N GLU A 9 -5.05 -6.73 18.77
CA GLU A 9 -6.13 -5.75 18.52
C GLU A 9 -6.69 -5.87 17.09
N TYR A 10 -5.91 -6.45 16.16
CA TYR A 10 -6.39 -6.75 14.81
C TYR A 10 -7.22 -8.05 14.73
N LEU A 11 -6.99 -9.00 15.66
CA LEU A 11 -7.57 -10.34 15.66
C LEU A 11 -8.94 -10.44 16.36
N GLU A 12 -9.33 -9.45 17.16
CA GLU A 12 -10.57 -9.46 17.96
C GLU A 12 -11.73 -8.63 17.36
N ASP A 13 -11.66 -8.28 16.07
CA ASP A 13 -12.72 -7.54 15.42
C ASP A 13 -13.77 -8.48 14.82
N PRO A 14 -15.02 -8.52 15.32
CA PRO A 14 -16.06 -9.47 14.91
C PRO A 14 -16.60 -9.23 13.48
N LEU A 15 -16.03 -8.30 12.72
CA LEU A 15 -16.50 -7.85 11.41
C LEU A 15 -15.92 -8.61 10.21
N SER A 16 -14.85 -9.39 10.38
CA SER A 16 -14.21 -10.12 9.29
C SER A 16 -14.66 -11.58 9.27
N ASP A 17 -15.11 -12.07 8.11
CA ASP A 17 -15.46 -13.48 7.88
C ASP A 17 -14.23 -14.36 7.61
N TRP A 18 -13.02 -13.84 7.85
CA TRP A 18 -11.75 -14.50 7.57
C TRP A 18 -10.70 -14.28 8.65
N SER A 19 -9.68 -15.13 8.65
CA SER A 19 -8.49 -15.03 9.48
C SER A 19 -7.23 -14.84 8.62
N ILE A 20 -6.14 -14.36 9.22
CA ILE A 20 -4.84 -14.25 8.51
C ILE A 20 -4.41 -15.61 7.95
N GLN A 21 -4.72 -16.70 8.65
CA GLN A 21 -4.41 -18.06 8.19
C GLN A 21 -5.16 -18.43 6.91
N ASP A 22 -6.40 -17.94 6.74
CA ASP A 22 -7.16 -18.14 5.51
C ASP A 22 -6.48 -17.41 4.35
N LEU A 23 -6.03 -16.17 4.57
CA LEU A 23 -5.30 -15.42 3.55
C LEU A 23 -4.00 -16.11 3.16
N GLU A 24 -3.19 -16.56 4.12
CA GLU A 24 -1.96 -17.32 3.83
C GLU A 24 -2.26 -18.60 3.01
N THR A 25 -3.31 -19.33 3.39
CA THR A 25 -3.73 -20.55 2.68
C THR A 25 -4.15 -20.26 1.24
N TRP A 26 -4.84 -19.13 1.02
CA TRP A 26 -5.23 -18.71 -0.32
C TRP A 26 -4.07 -18.12 -1.12
N ASP A 27 -3.14 -17.42 -0.48
CA ASP A 27 -1.92 -16.91 -1.11
C ASP A 27 -1.13 -18.06 -1.74
N ASP A 28 -0.87 -19.13 -0.98
CA ASP A 28 -0.17 -20.32 -1.47
C ASP A 28 -0.86 -20.94 -2.69
N LYS A 29 -2.20 -21.05 -2.65
CA LYS A 29 -2.99 -21.60 -3.77
C LYS A 29 -2.94 -20.70 -5.00
N ILE A 30 -3.06 -19.38 -4.82
CA ILE A 30 -3.01 -18.41 -5.91
C ILE A 30 -1.61 -18.43 -6.53
N ILE A 31 -0.55 -18.46 -5.72
CA ILE A 31 0.85 -18.59 -6.19
C ILE A 31 1.03 -19.88 -7.00
N GLU A 32 0.48 -21.00 -6.53
CA GLU A 32 0.54 -22.28 -7.26
C GLU A 32 -0.15 -22.17 -8.64
N ILE A 33 -1.32 -21.53 -8.69
CA ILE A 33 -2.05 -21.31 -9.94
C ILE A 33 -1.28 -20.35 -10.86
N ALA A 34 -0.79 -19.23 -10.33
CA ALA A 34 -0.05 -18.23 -11.09
C ALA A 34 1.23 -18.82 -11.72
N LYS A 35 1.94 -19.69 -10.99
CA LYS A 35 3.08 -20.47 -11.53
C LYS A 35 2.67 -21.41 -12.66
N LYS A 36 1.50 -22.05 -12.59
CA LYS A 36 0.98 -22.92 -13.67
C LYS A 36 0.69 -22.15 -14.96
N TYR A 37 0.44 -20.84 -14.87
CA TYR A 37 0.26 -19.95 -16.02
C TYR A 37 1.54 -19.23 -16.45
N ASP A 38 2.71 -19.62 -15.91
CA ASP A 38 4.02 -19.04 -16.21
C ASP A 38 4.10 -17.52 -15.97
N LEU A 39 3.32 -16.99 -15.01
CA LEU A 39 3.41 -15.59 -14.61
C LEU A 39 4.76 -15.32 -13.92
N ASP A 40 5.34 -14.16 -14.19
CA ASP A 40 6.58 -13.70 -13.57
C ASP A 40 6.36 -12.36 -12.87
N TRP A 41 6.23 -12.40 -11.55
CA TRP A 41 5.94 -11.22 -10.72
C TRP A 41 7.08 -10.90 -9.74
N PHE A 42 7.05 -9.71 -9.14
CA PHE A 42 7.87 -9.39 -7.97
C PHE A 42 7.23 -9.96 -6.70
N PRO A 43 8.02 -10.40 -5.69
CA PRO A 43 7.47 -10.83 -4.41
C PRO A 43 6.53 -9.76 -3.84
N ILE A 44 5.38 -10.16 -3.30
CA ILE A 44 4.35 -9.24 -2.83
C ILE A 44 4.31 -9.27 -1.31
N ASN A 45 4.43 -8.09 -0.70
CA ASN A 45 4.21 -7.88 0.72
C ASN A 45 2.81 -7.30 0.91
N SER A 46 1.90 -8.13 1.42
CA SER A 46 0.53 -7.73 1.72
C SER A 46 0.45 -7.10 3.12
N GLU A 47 -0.05 -5.86 3.19
CA GLU A 47 -0.32 -5.13 4.42
C GLU A 47 -1.83 -4.98 4.59
N ILE A 48 -2.37 -5.45 5.72
CA ILE A 48 -3.79 -5.27 6.05
C ILE A 48 -3.97 -3.88 6.68
N CYS A 49 -4.89 -3.11 6.13
CA CYS A 49 -5.20 -1.75 6.60
C CYS A 49 -6.71 -1.57 6.83
N ASP A 50 -7.07 -0.69 7.76
CA ASP A 50 -8.45 -0.20 7.87
C ASP A 50 -8.71 0.93 6.86
N TYR A 51 -9.95 1.39 6.77
CA TYR A 51 -10.32 2.48 5.87
C TYR A 51 -9.52 3.78 6.09
N TYR A 52 -9.11 4.07 7.32
CA TYR A 52 -8.39 5.29 7.68
C TYR A 52 -6.94 5.20 7.20
N ASP A 53 -6.29 4.07 7.48
CA ASP A 53 -4.96 3.73 7.01
C ASP A 53 -4.88 3.66 5.47
N MET A 54 -5.93 3.15 4.81
CA MET A 54 -6.02 3.15 3.34
C MET A 54 -6.03 4.58 2.79
N ILE A 55 -6.86 5.48 3.33
CA ILE A 55 -6.87 6.89 2.90
C ILE A 55 -5.49 7.52 3.12
N GLY A 56 -4.85 7.23 4.24
CA GLY A 56 -3.49 7.68 4.54
C GLY A 56 -2.49 7.22 3.49
N SER A 57 -2.53 5.93 3.17
CA SER A 57 -1.71 5.32 2.12
C SER A 57 -1.98 5.96 0.77
N MET A 58 -3.25 6.12 0.35
CA MET A 58 -3.61 6.77 -0.92
C MET A 58 -3.05 8.19 -1.05
N VAL A 59 -3.15 8.99 0.01
CA VAL A 59 -2.66 10.38 0.01
C VAL A 59 -1.13 10.44 -0.13
N TYR A 60 -0.43 9.45 0.42
CA TYR A 60 1.02 9.26 0.24
C TYR A 60 1.38 8.43 -1.01
N HIS A 61 0.42 8.19 -1.91
CA HIS A 61 0.60 7.40 -3.14
C HIS A 61 1.12 5.97 -2.86
N GLY A 62 0.67 5.40 -1.75
CA GLY A 62 1.02 4.09 -1.19
C GLY A 62 2.47 3.93 -0.78
N MET A 63 3.27 5.00 -0.78
CA MET A 63 4.68 4.89 -0.39
C MET A 63 4.82 4.85 1.14
N PRO A 64 5.54 3.87 1.72
CA PRO A 64 5.73 3.78 3.18
C PRO A 64 6.48 4.98 3.81
N SER A 65 7.16 5.77 2.99
CA SER A 65 7.91 6.94 3.44
C SER A 65 7.74 8.08 2.47
N HIS A 66 7.30 9.24 2.97
CA HIS A 66 7.17 10.45 2.18
C HIS A 66 7.60 11.67 2.99
N TYR A 67 8.01 12.76 2.32
CA TYR A 67 8.20 14.04 2.98
C TYR A 67 6.85 14.61 3.42
N GLY A 68 6.83 15.28 4.58
CA GLY A 68 5.65 15.98 5.07
C GLY A 68 5.38 17.22 4.22
N HIS A 69 4.14 17.39 3.78
CA HIS A 69 3.68 18.59 3.11
C HIS A 69 2.20 18.81 3.43
N TRP A 70 1.81 20.06 3.67
CA TRP A 70 0.45 20.41 4.12
C TRP A 70 -0.65 19.96 3.14
N SER A 71 -0.33 19.89 1.84
CA SER A 71 -1.30 19.44 0.83
C SER A 71 -1.76 18.00 1.05
N TYR A 72 -0.91 17.14 1.63
CA TYR A 72 -1.28 15.77 1.95
C TYR A 72 -2.34 15.74 3.05
N GLY A 73 -2.15 16.50 4.14
CA GLY A 73 -3.16 16.64 5.18
C GLY A 73 -4.49 17.18 4.64
N LYS A 74 -4.44 18.20 3.77
CA LYS A 74 -5.65 18.72 3.12
C LYS A 74 -6.36 17.68 2.24
N SER A 75 -5.62 16.90 1.46
CA SER A 75 -6.18 15.81 0.64
C SER A 75 -6.77 14.69 1.49
N PHE A 76 -6.12 14.36 2.61
CA PHE A 76 -6.60 13.37 3.56
C PHE A 76 -7.96 13.75 4.12
N GLU A 77 -8.07 14.95 4.70
CA GLU A 77 -9.33 15.45 5.26
C GLU A 77 -10.45 15.48 4.22
N ARG A 78 -10.15 15.91 2.99
CA ARG A 78 -11.14 15.92 1.90
C ARG A 78 -11.65 14.51 1.59
N THR A 79 -10.76 13.54 1.43
CA THR A 79 -11.13 12.16 1.09
C THR A 79 -11.85 11.48 2.25
N HIS A 80 -11.39 11.69 3.48
CA HIS A 80 -12.01 11.15 4.69
C HIS A 80 -13.44 11.68 4.89
N LEU A 81 -13.64 13.00 4.74
CA LEU A 81 -14.98 13.59 4.82
C LEU A 81 -15.90 13.05 3.72
N ASN A 82 -15.44 13.04 2.47
CA ASN A 82 -16.25 12.54 1.35
C ASN A 82 -16.64 11.06 1.54
N TYR A 83 -15.74 10.23 2.06
CA TYR A 83 -16.03 8.85 2.40
C TYR A 83 -17.09 8.74 3.51
N ASN A 84 -16.92 9.47 4.61
CA ASN A 84 -17.86 9.46 5.74
C ASN A 84 -19.26 9.98 5.35
N PHE A 85 -19.34 10.92 4.40
CA PHE A 85 -20.60 11.40 3.84
C PHE A 85 -21.19 10.47 2.76
N GLY A 86 -20.55 9.33 2.47
CA GLY A 86 -20.99 8.38 1.44
C GLY A 86 -20.88 8.93 0.01
N MET A 87 -20.13 10.01 -0.21
CA MET A 87 -19.97 10.65 -1.51
C MET A 87 -18.95 9.92 -2.40
N THR A 88 -18.01 9.20 -1.80
CA THR A 88 -16.96 8.45 -2.52
C THR A 88 -16.72 7.11 -1.83
N GLY A 89 -16.60 6.03 -2.61
CA GLY A 89 -16.10 4.75 -2.10
C GLY A 89 -14.57 4.77 -1.92
N LEU A 90 -14.06 3.76 -1.22
CA LEU A 90 -12.62 3.49 -1.14
C LEU A 90 -12.22 2.39 -2.10
N PRO A 91 -10.96 2.40 -2.59
CA PRO A 91 -10.45 1.30 -3.37
C PRO A 91 -10.39 0.04 -2.50
N TYR A 92 -10.64 -1.10 -3.12
CA TYR A 92 -10.52 -2.39 -2.44
C TYR A 92 -9.06 -2.77 -2.16
N GLU A 93 -8.15 -2.28 -3.02
CA GLU A 93 -6.72 -2.55 -2.97
C GLU A 93 -5.91 -1.32 -3.40
N LEU A 94 -4.67 -1.23 -2.91
CA LEU A 94 -3.67 -0.32 -3.45
C LEU A 94 -2.36 -1.09 -3.60
N ILE A 95 -1.87 -1.26 -4.83
CA ILE A 95 -0.59 -1.92 -5.09
C ILE A 95 0.46 -0.94 -5.60
N ILE A 96 1.65 -1.03 -5.01
CA ILE A 96 2.83 -0.27 -5.40
C ILE A 96 3.82 -1.18 -6.09
N ASN A 97 4.20 -0.77 -7.29
CA ASN A 97 5.18 -1.44 -8.12
C ASN A 97 6.62 -1.17 -7.61
N SER A 98 6.96 -1.82 -6.51
CA SER A 98 8.30 -1.90 -5.94
C SER A 98 8.81 -3.34 -6.00
N ASN A 99 10.07 -3.57 -5.63
CA ASN A 99 10.62 -4.92 -5.49
C ASN A 99 11.18 -5.07 -4.06
N PRO A 100 10.46 -5.73 -3.13
CA PRO A 100 9.15 -6.39 -3.30
C PRO A 100 7.99 -5.41 -3.53
N SER A 101 6.95 -5.84 -4.23
CA SER A 101 5.70 -5.08 -4.42
C SER A 101 4.98 -4.95 -3.08
N ILE A 102 4.31 -3.83 -2.84
CA ILE A 102 3.57 -3.59 -1.60
C ILE A 102 2.09 -3.54 -1.95
N ALA A 103 1.27 -4.37 -1.33
CA ALA A 103 -0.17 -4.42 -1.56
C ALA A 103 -0.92 -4.11 -0.25
N TYR A 104 -1.78 -3.11 -0.28
CA TYR A 104 -2.65 -2.76 0.84
C TYR A 104 -4.02 -3.41 0.66
N LEU A 105 -4.41 -4.25 1.62
CA LEU A 105 -5.68 -4.98 1.64
C LEU A 105 -6.61 -4.38 2.70
N MET A 106 -7.79 -3.92 2.29
CA MET A 106 -8.81 -3.41 3.21
C MET A 106 -9.34 -4.54 4.09
N LYS A 107 -9.32 -4.36 5.41
CA LYS A 107 -9.81 -5.36 6.38
C LYS A 107 -11.29 -5.68 6.20
N GLU A 108 -12.07 -4.68 5.82
CA GLU A 108 -13.52 -4.72 5.68
C GLU A 108 -13.97 -5.50 4.44
N ASN A 109 -13.04 -5.91 3.57
CA ASN A 109 -13.37 -6.76 2.42
C ASN A 109 -13.70 -8.18 2.90
N PRO A 110 -14.78 -8.79 2.39
CA PRO A 110 -15.09 -10.19 2.66
C PRO A 110 -14.07 -11.13 2.02
N LEU A 111 -13.98 -12.36 2.50
CA LEU A 111 -12.94 -13.32 2.08
C LEU A 111 -12.87 -13.53 0.56
N TYR A 112 -14.01 -13.70 -0.10
CA TYR A 112 -14.05 -13.92 -1.56
C TYR A 112 -13.43 -12.76 -2.34
N LEU A 113 -13.58 -11.54 -1.82
CA LEU A 113 -13.06 -10.33 -2.43
C LEU A 113 -11.56 -10.22 -2.14
N GLN A 114 -11.10 -10.58 -0.95
CA GLN A 114 -9.66 -10.68 -0.65
C GLN A 114 -8.95 -11.63 -1.61
N ILE A 115 -9.53 -12.82 -1.85
CA ILE A 115 -8.96 -13.81 -2.78
C ILE A 115 -8.83 -13.22 -4.19
N LEU A 116 -9.88 -12.54 -4.67
CA LEU A 116 -9.88 -11.89 -5.98
C LEU A 116 -8.77 -10.82 -6.06
N ILE A 117 -8.68 -9.97 -5.04
CA ILE A 117 -7.69 -8.89 -4.95
C ILE A 117 -6.26 -9.45 -4.91
N MET A 118 -6.00 -10.48 -4.11
CA MET A 118 -4.68 -11.10 -4.03
C MET A 118 -4.23 -11.65 -5.39
N ALA A 119 -5.14 -12.34 -6.08
CA ALA A 119 -4.89 -12.79 -7.45
C ALA A 119 -4.69 -11.62 -8.42
N HIS A 120 -5.48 -10.55 -8.27
CA HIS A 120 -5.36 -9.33 -9.06
C HIS A 120 -3.99 -8.64 -8.85
N CYS A 121 -3.53 -8.54 -7.60
CA CYS A 121 -2.24 -7.98 -7.22
C CYS A 121 -1.06 -8.73 -7.88
N ILE A 122 -1.15 -10.06 -7.99
CA ILE A 122 -0.17 -10.85 -8.75
C ILE A 122 -0.19 -10.46 -10.23
N GLY A 123 -1.37 -10.37 -10.83
CA GLY A 123 -1.52 -9.93 -12.22
C GLY A 123 -0.96 -8.53 -12.47
N HIS A 124 -1.18 -7.59 -11.54
CA HIS A 124 -0.56 -6.28 -11.58
C HIS A 124 0.97 -6.36 -11.53
N SER A 125 1.53 -7.08 -10.56
CA SER A 125 2.97 -7.21 -10.37
C SER A 125 3.64 -7.85 -11.60
N ASP A 126 3.03 -8.88 -12.18
CA ASP A 126 3.46 -9.50 -13.44
C ASP A 126 3.43 -8.50 -14.61
N PHE A 127 2.29 -7.82 -14.81
CA PHE A 127 2.15 -6.83 -15.87
C PHE A 127 3.20 -5.73 -15.76
N PHE A 128 3.43 -5.22 -14.55
CA PHE A 128 4.40 -4.18 -14.29
C PHE A 128 5.84 -4.63 -14.55
N LYS A 129 6.19 -5.86 -14.15
CA LYS A 129 7.51 -6.44 -14.37
C LYS A 129 7.81 -6.68 -15.84
N ASN A 130 6.83 -7.17 -16.59
CA ASN A 130 7.00 -7.59 -17.99
C ASN A 130 6.64 -6.51 -19.02
N SER A 131 6.13 -5.36 -18.59
CA SER A 131 5.75 -4.27 -19.49
C SER A 131 6.95 -3.47 -19.99
N ARG A 132 7.04 -3.33 -21.32
CA ARG A 132 8.05 -2.49 -21.98
C ARG A 132 8.01 -1.04 -21.52
N ILE A 133 6.83 -0.51 -21.19
CA ILE A 133 6.68 0.89 -20.73
C ILE A 133 7.33 1.06 -19.35
N PHE A 134 7.19 0.06 -18.48
CA PHE A 134 7.75 0.06 -17.14
C PHE A 134 9.19 -0.44 -17.07
N SER A 135 9.75 -1.03 -18.13
CA SER A 135 11.14 -1.51 -18.17
C SER A 135 12.23 -0.47 -17.82
N LYS A 136 11.91 0.83 -17.92
CA LYS A 136 12.83 1.93 -17.55
C LYS A 136 12.67 2.39 -16.10
N THR A 137 11.72 1.85 -15.36
CA THR A 137 11.60 2.11 -13.92
C THR A 137 12.66 1.30 -13.15
N ARG A 138 12.87 1.67 -11.88
CA ARG A 138 13.78 0.96 -10.96
C ARG A 138 12.99 0.57 -9.71
N PRO A 139 12.20 -0.52 -9.77
CA PRO A 139 11.33 -0.91 -8.67
C PRO A 139 12.10 -1.29 -7.40
N GLU A 140 13.36 -1.69 -7.51
CA GLU A 140 14.23 -2.03 -6.37
C GLU A 140 14.61 -0.80 -5.55
N ASP A 141 14.76 0.35 -6.22
CA ASP A 141 15.27 1.57 -5.60
C ASP A 141 14.15 2.47 -5.06
N ILE A 142 12.89 2.26 -5.47
CA ILE A 142 11.81 3.25 -5.28
C ILE A 142 11.59 3.58 -3.80
N VAL A 143 11.50 2.57 -2.93
CA VAL A 143 11.32 2.76 -1.48
C VAL A 143 12.49 3.54 -0.87
N THR A 144 13.72 3.20 -1.28
CA THR A 144 14.94 3.88 -0.81
C THR A 144 15.01 5.32 -1.31
N ARG A 145 14.63 5.58 -2.57
CA ARG A 145 14.60 6.92 -3.16
C ARG A 145 13.64 7.83 -2.42
N PHE A 146 12.43 7.35 -2.10
CA PHE A 146 11.45 8.12 -1.33
C PHE A 146 11.93 8.40 0.09
N ARG A 147 12.53 7.41 0.77
CA ARG A 147 13.15 7.60 2.08
C ARG A 147 14.27 8.66 2.05
N SER A 148 15.13 8.61 1.03
CA SER A 148 16.21 9.59 0.84
C SER A 148 15.67 10.99 0.54
N ALA A 149 14.62 11.10 -0.28
CA ALA A 149 13.94 12.35 -0.56
C ALA A 149 13.32 12.95 0.71
N LYS A 150 12.62 12.14 1.52
CA LYS A 150 12.10 12.54 2.84
C LYS A 150 13.19 13.14 3.71
N LYS A 151 14.29 12.40 3.90
CA LYS A 151 15.43 12.86 4.73
C LYS A 151 16.03 14.16 4.22
N ARG A 152 16.14 14.30 2.90
CA ARG A 152 16.69 15.51 2.28
C ARG A 152 15.80 16.74 2.54
N VAL A 153 14.50 16.62 2.31
CA VAL A 153 13.54 17.71 2.57
C VAL A 153 13.51 18.06 4.05
N GLN A 154 13.47 17.06 4.93
CA GLN A 154 13.49 17.26 6.37
C GLN A 154 14.75 17.99 6.82
N LYS A 155 15.93 17.60 6.31
CA LYS A 155 17.19 18.29 6.60
C LYS A 155 17.12 19.78 6.26
N TYR A 156 16.55 20.14 5.10
CA TYR A 156 16.41 21.55 4.73
C TYR A 156 15.40 22.29 5.60
N SER A 157 14.31 21.63 5.98
CA SER A 157 13.29 22.22 6.86
C SER A 157 13.78 22.46 8.29
N GLU A 158 14.75 21.67 8.75
CA GLU A 158 15.35 21.76 10.09
C GLU A 158 16.59 22.66 10.13
N ASP A 159 17.11 23.08 8.98
CA ASP A 159 18.30 23.93 8.88
C ASP A 159 17.94 25.41 9.07
N PRO A 160 18.31 26.05 10.20
CA PRO A 160 18.01 27.46 10.44
C PRO A 160 18.78 28.41 9.51
N GLY A 161 19.81 27.94 8.80
CA GLY A 161 20.55 28.71 7.81
C GLY A 161 19.85 28.79 6.45
N ILE A 162 18.82 27.97 6.21
CA ILE A 162 18.00 27.98 4.99
C ILE A 162 16.69 28.71 5.32
N GLY A 163 16.74 30.04 5.33
CA GLY A 163 15.60 30.90 5.64
C GLY A 163 14.65 31.14 4.45
N LEU A 164 13.43 31.61 4.73
CA LEU A 164 12.46 32.08 3.73
C LEU A 164 12.91 33.34 2.96
N GLU A 165 13.94 34.03 3.46
CA GLU A 165 14.47 35.30 2.91
C GLU A 165 15.90 35.18 2.34
N ALA A 166 16.39 33.96 2.08
CA ALA A 166 17.68 33.75 1.41
C ALA A 166 17.62 34.01 -0.10
#